data_AF-A0A401H000-F1
#
_entry.id   AF-A0A401H000-F1
#
_cell.length_a   1.000
_cell.length_b   1.000
_cell.length_c   1.000
_cell.angle_alpha   90.00
_cell.angle_beta   90.00
_cell.angle_gamma   90.00
#
_symmetry.space_group_name_H-M   'P 1'
#
loop_
_entity.id
_entity.type
_entity.pdbx_description
1 polymer ?
#
loop_
_entity_poly.entity_id
_entity_poly.type
_entity_poly.pdbx_seq_one_letter_code
_entity_poly.pdbx_strand_id
1 'polypeptide(L)'
;MAIKDEPRELALPKNAVKPSRPQPKPGSGEKERQDALKQLRDYRRAAAWPVHRWPLEKCAALERTRIHLPRTYRARGGLEVRAVHSGADLNVLVHRFYLEEVRGGEKGRRDGDKERDVISRLDGVQLCERGPNYVTADDVVPRRHEYLGPDPRVVGYFFDGAGEVHVRFWDAFLRDQWMDTQTWQFDVRMDEHGKWAERED
;
A
#
# COMPACT_ATOMS: atom_id res chain seq x y z
N MET A 1 30.73 -63.34 -21.02
CA MET A 1 29.89 -62.66 -22.02
C MET A 1 28.56 -62.37 -21.34
N ALA A 2 28.28 -61.11 -20.99
CA ALA A 2 27.07 -60.71 -20.28
C ALA A 2 26.21 -59.85 -21.21
N ILE A 3 25.00 -60.30 -21.48
CA ILE A 3 24.01 -59.65 -22.35
C ILE A 3 23.38 -58.52 -21.53
N LYS A 4 23.60 -57.28 -21.97
CA LYS A 4 23.03 -56.06 -21.41
C LYS A 4 21.68 -55.86 -22.10
N ASP A 5 20.58 -56.09 -21.39
CA ASP A 5 19.23 -55.77 -21.87
C ASP A 5 18.99 -54.26 -21.80
N GLU A 6 18.66 -53.66 -22.94
CA GLU A 6 18.20 -52.28 -23.07
C GLU A 6 16.72 -52.14 -22.66
N PRO A 7 16.34 -51.08 -21.94
CA PRO A 7 14.95 -50.81 -21.60
C PRO A 7 14.18 -50.29 -22.82
N ARG A 8 13.10 -51.00 -23.18
CA ARG A 8 12.16 -50.62 -24.24
C ARG A 8 11.47 -49.29 -23.92
N GLU A 9 11.57 -48.35 -24.86
CA GLU A 9 10.78 -47.11 -24.88
C GLU A 9 9.28 -47.42 -25.01
N LEU A 10 8.52 -47.01 -24.00
CA LEU A 10 7.06 -46.97 -24.04
C LEU A 10 6.62 -45.80 -24.93
N ALA A 11 6.21 -46.11 -26.15
CA ALA A 11 5.60 -45.15 -27.07
C ALA A 11 4.31 -44.56 -26.47
N LEU A 12 4.31 -43.25 -26.23
CA LEU A 12 3.12 -42.50 -25.83
C LEU A 12 2.14 -42.37 -27.00
N PRO A 13 0.82 -42.57 -26.77
CA PRO A 13 -0.18 -42.41 -27.81
C PRO A 13 -0.32 -40.95 -28.22
N LYS A 14 0.00 -40.67 -29.49
CA LYS A 14 -0.39 -39.43 -30.18
C LYS A 14 -1.85 -39.58 -30.57
N ASN A 15 -2.77 -38.93 -29.87
CA ASN A 15 -4.04 -38.39 -30.38
C ASN A 15 -4.98 -38.02 -29.22
N ALA A 16 -4.99 -36.73 -28.87
CA ALA A 16 -6.14 -36.13 -28.20
C ALA A 16 -6.43 -34.80 -28.89
N VAL A 17 -7.45 -34.83 -29.76
CA VAL A 17 -8.08 -33.64 -30.33
C VAL A 17 -8.47 -32.75 -29.15
N LYS A 18 -7.81 -31.59 -29.01
CA LYS A 18 -8.19 -30.58 -28.02
C LYS A 18 -9.64 -30.16 -28.33
N PRO A 19 -10.60 -30.30 -27.40
CA PRO A 19 -11.94 -29.77 -27.61
C PRO A 19 -11.82 -28.26 -27.84
N SER A 20 -12.34 -27.79 -28.97
CA SER A 20 -12.42 -26.37 -29.29
C SER A 20 -13.18 -25.67 -28.19
N ARG A 21 -12.45 -24.86 -27.42
CA ARG A 21 -13.00 -24.12 -26.28
C ARG A 21 -14.15 -23.23 -26.79
N PRO A 22 -15.36 -23.33 -26.21
CA PRO A 22 -16.47 -22.49 -26.63
C PRO A 22 -16.07 -21.02 -26.44
N GLN A 23 -16.10 -20.26 -27.53
CA GLN A 23 -15.89 -18.82 -27.52
C GLN A 23 -16.99 -18.19 -26.65
N PRO A 24 -16.65 -17.40 -25.61
CA PRO A 24 -17.64 -16.79 -24.75
C PRO A 24 -18.53 -15.85 -25.56
N LYS A 25 -19.85 -15.92 -25.33
CA LYS A 25 -20.83 -15.08 -26.00
C LYS A 25 -20.55 -13.60 -25.66
N PRO A 26 -20.58 -12.67 -26.63
CA PRO A 26 -20.14 -11.27 -26.49
C PRO A 26 -21.01 -10.38 -25.56
N GLY A 27 -21.89 -10.94 -24.74
CA GLY A 27 -22.76 -10.20 -23.81
C GLY A 27 -22.76 -10.66 -22.36
N SER A 28 -22.20 -11.84 -22.02
CA SER A 28 -22.07 -12.29 -20.62
C SER A 28 -20.81 -11.76 -19.94
N GLY A 29 -19.80 -11.38 -20.73
CA GLY A 29 -18.48 -11.01 -20.23
C GLY A 29 -18.45 -9.76 -19.35
N GLU A 30 -19.32 -8.77 -19.58
CA GLU A 30 -19.28 -7.52 -18.79
C GLU A 30 -19.81 -7.72 -17.37
N LYS A 31 -20.89 -8.51 -17.19
CA LYS A 31 -21.39 -8.85 -15.86
C LYS A 31 -20.37 -9.68 -15.09
N GLU A 32 -19.78 -10.68 -15.74
CA GLU A 32 -18.73 -11.52 -15.15
C GLU A 32 -17.49 -10.69 -14.79
N ARG A 33 -17.11 -9.71 -15.62
CA ARG A 33 -16.03 -8.75 -15.34
C ARG A 33 -16.34 -7.89 -14.12
N GLN A 34 -17.55 -7.36 -14.02
CA GLN A 34 -17.98 -6.55 -12.87
C GLN A 34 -18.02 -7.37 -11.58
N ASP A 35 -18.50 -8.61 -11.65
CA ASP A 35 -18.50 -9.54 -10.52
C ASP A 35 -17.07 -9.88 -10.08
N ALA A 36 -16.15 -10.13 -11.04
CA ALA A 36 -14.74 -10.36 -10.77
C ALA A 36 -14.06 -9.13 -10.15
N LEU A 37 -14.32 -7.93 -10.68
CA LEU A 37 -13.85 -6.66 -10.12
C LEU A 37 -14.33 -6.49 -8.67
N LYS A 38 -15.59 -6.79 -8.40
CA LYS A 38 -16.17 -6.71 -7.05
C LYS A 38 -15.49 -7.71 -6.11
N GLN A 39 -15.33 -8.97 -6.53
CA GLN A 39 -14.64 -9.99 -5.75
C GLN A 39 -13.20 -9.58 -5.42
N LEU A 40 -12.47 -9.01 -6.38
CA LEU A 40 -11.10 -8.53 -6.18
C LEU A 40 -11.05 -7.34 -5.21
N ARG A 41 -12.01 -6.39 -5.31
CA ARG A 41 -12.15 -5.30 -4.32
C ARG A 41 -12.40 -5.85 -2.92
N ASP A 42 -13.31 -6.80 -2.79
CA ASP A 42 -13.67 -7.38 -1.48
C ASP A 42 -12.50 -8.20 -0.90
N TYR A 43 -11.78 -8.94 -1.73
CA TYR A 43 -10.56 -9.64 -1.33
C TYR A 43 -9.49 -8.66 -0.81
N ARG A 44 -9.21 -7.57 -1.53
CA ARG A 44 -8.25 -6.56 -1.08
C ARG A 44 -8.66 -5.87 0.20
N ARG A 45 -9.95 -5.56 0.36
CA ARG A 45 -10.49 -5.01 1.61
C ARG A 45 -10.28 -5.96 2.78
N ALA A 46 -10.44 -7.26 2.54
CA ALA A 46 -10.20 -8.28 3.55
C ALA A 46 -8.71 -8.45 3.88
N ALA A 47 -7.83 -8.34 2.89
CA ALA A 47 -6.38 -8.39 3.08
C ALA A 47 -5.78 -7.10 3.67
N ALA A 48 -6.48 -5.97 3.55
CA ALA A 48 -5.98 -4.68 4.00
C ALA A 48 -5.89 -4.61 5.54
N TRP A 49 -4.69 -4.31 6.05
CA TRP A 49 -4.44 -4.20 7.49
C TRP A 49 -4.41 -2.74 7.94
N PRO A 50 -4.97 -2.40 9.11
CA PRO A 50 -5.01 -1.03 9.60
C PRO A 50 -3.63 -0.53 10.04
N VAL A 51 -3.24 0.66 9.59
CA VAL A 51 -1.89 1.23 9.80
C VAL A 51 -1.51 1.36 11.28
N HIS A 52 -2.50 1.58 12.16
CA HIS A 52 -2.30 1.74 13.60
C HIS A 52 -2.12 0.40 14.35
N ARG A 53 -2.22 -0.76 13.68
CA ARG A 53 -1.99 -2.07 14.28
C ARG A 53 -0.76 -2.74 13.70
N TRP A 54 -0.13 -3.57 14.50
CA TRP A 54 1.04 -4.34 14.07
C TRP A 54 0.68 -5.25 12.89
N PRO A 55 1.47 -5.27 11.81
CA PRO A 55 1.21 -6.12 10.66
C PRO A 55 1.43 -7.60 11.00
N LEU A 56 0.51 -8.46 10.52
CA LEU A 56 0.60 -9.91 10.72
C LEU A 56 1.38 -10.62 9.61
N GLU A 57 1.32 -10.07 8.40
CA GLU A 57 2.00 -10.62 7.24
C GLU A 57 3.38 -9.98 7.06
N LYS A 58 4.35 -10.76 6.58
CA LYS A 58 5.68 -10.28 6.25
C LYS A 58 5.78 -10.01 4.75
N CYS A 59 6.21 -8.81 4.38
CA CYS A 59 6.48 -8.47 2.99
C CYS A 59 7.95 -8.02 2.86
N ALA A 60 8.82 -8.95 2.47
CA ALA A 60 10.25 -8.66 2.34
C ALA A 60 10.55 -7.97 1.00
N ALA A 61 11.28 -6.86 1.03
CA ALA A 61 11.85 -6.24 -0.17
C ALA A 61 12.85 -7.21 -0.81
N LEU A 62 12.68 -7.55 -2.09
CA LEU A 62 13.59 -8.47 -2.78
C LEU A 62 14.95 -7.81 -3.06
N GLU A 63 14.93 -6.57 -3.51
CA GLU A 63 16.10 -5.79 -3.89
C GLU A 63 16.21 -4.49 -3.08
N ARG A 64 17.35 -3.80 -3.20
CA ARG A 64 17.52 -2.47 -2.63
C ARG A 64 16.63 -1.49 -3.39
N THR A 65 15.71 -0.84 -2.68
CA THR A 65 14.68 0.00 -3.28
C THR A 65 14.49 1.29 -2.48
N ARG A 66 13.63 2.19 -2.96
CA ARG A 66 13.17 3.38 -2.25
C ARG A 66 11.66 3.28 -2.09
N ILE A 67 11.17 3.45 -0.86
CA ILE A 67 9.74 3.45 -0.57
C ILE A 67 9.21 4.88 -0.43
N HIS A 68 8.10 5.15 -1.09
CA HIS A 68 7.33 6.39 -0.99
C HIS A 68 6.31 6.29 0.14
N LEU A 69 6.41 7.22 1.08
CA LEU A 69 5.59 7.28 2.29
C LEU A 69 4.84 8.62 2.32
N PRO A 70 3.58 8.64 1.84
CA PRO A 70 2.73 9.82 1.90
C PRO A 70 2.59 10.38 3.31
N ARG A 71 2.75 11.70 3.48
CA ARG A 71 2.57 12.36 4.79
C ARG A 71 1.11 12.62 5.14
N THR A 72 0.26 12.73 4.12
CA THR A 72 -1.17 13.00 4.27
C THR A 72 -1.96 12.19 3.26
N TYR A 73 -3.28 12.18 3.40
CA TYR A 73 -4.21 11.63 2.42
C TYR A 73 -3.90 12.17 1.02
N ARG A 74 -3.72 11.25 0.06
CA ARG A 74 -3.33 11.54 -1.32
C ARG A 74 -2.07 12.43 -1.43
N ALA A 75 -1.15 12.30 -0.48
CA ALA A 75 0.14 12.99 -0.46
C ALA A 75 0.10 14.52 -0.64
N ARG A 76 -1.01 15.19 -0.29
CA ARG A 76 -1.13 16.66 -0.38
C ARG A 76 -0.09 17.43 0.42
N GLY A 77 0.33 16.88 1.57
CA GLY A 77 1.41 17.41 2.42
C GLY A 77 2.80 16.89 2.05
N GLY A 78 2.96 16.30 0.87
CA GLY A 78 4.22 15.76 0.36
C GLY A 78 4.41 14.25 0.61
N LEU A 79 5.49 13.76 0.03
CA LEU A 79 5.96 12.37 0.08
C LEU A 79 7.31 12.35 0.80
N GLU A 80 7.49 11.41 1.72
CA GLU A 80 8.80 11.11 2.29
C GLU A 80 9.34 9.85 1.61
N VAL A 81 10.55 9.92 1.05
CA VAL A 81 11.18 8.79 0.38
C VAL A 81 12.24 8.20 1.30
N ARG A 82 12.15 6.91 1.62
CA ARG A 82 13.15 6.21 2.45
C ARG A 82 13.83 5.10 1.66
N ALA A 83 15.15 4.96 1.83
CA ALA A 83 15.89 3.85 1.27
C ALA A 83 15.60 2.57 2.06
N VAL A 84 15.33 1.47 1.34
CA VAL A 84 15.02 0.15 1.89
C VAL A 84 16.09 -0.83 1.41
N HIS A 85 16.65 -1.58 2.35
CA HIS A 85 17.63 -2.62 2.05
C HIS A 85 16.93 -3.91 1.62
N SER A 86 17.60 -4.72 0.79
CA SER A 86 17.13 -6.06 0.43
C SER A 86 16.89 -6.91 1.68
N GLY A 87 15.77 -7.62 1.71
CA GLY A 87 15.32 -8.47 2.82
C GLY A 87 14.59 -7.71 3.95
N ALA A 88 14.55 -6.38 3.93
CA ALA A 88 13.81 -5.61 4.93
C ALA A 88 12.30 -5.83 4.82
N ASP A 89 11.61 -5.87 5.95
CA ASP A 89 10.16 -6.03 6.01
C ASP A 89 9.46 -4.67 5.80
N LEU A 90 8.81 -4.53 4.64
CA LEU A 90 8.09 -3.33 4.24
C LEU A 90 6.94 -3.00 5.20
N ASN A 91 6.19 -4.01 5.66
CA ASN A 91 5.06 -3.80 6.54
C ASN A 91 5.49 -3.21 7.88
N VAL A 92 6.55 -3.75 8.47
CA VAL A 92 7.13 -3.24 9.73
C VAL A 92 7.69 -1.82 9.55
N LEU A 93 8.34 -1.55 8.41
CA LEU A 93 8.88 -0.22 8.10
C LEU A 93 7.76 0.82 8.00
N VAL A 94 6.70 0.52 7.24
CA VAL A 94 5.53 1.38 7.06
C VAL A 94 4.83 1.63 8.39
N HIS A 95 4.56 0.58 9.17
CA HIS A 95 3.94 0.69 10.49
C HIS A 95 4.74 1.59 11.42
N ARG A 96 6.06 1.37 11.52
CA ARG A 96 6.95 2.20 12.36
C ARG A 96 6.97 3.65 11.92
N PHE A 97 7.03 3.90 10.61
CA PHE A 97 6.98 5.25 10.07
C PHE A 97 5.71 5.96 10.52
N TYR A 98 4.56 5.32 10.41
CA TYR A 98 3.28 5.98 10.68
C TYR A 98 2.87 6.04 12.16
N LEU A 99 3.52 5.24 13.02
CA LEU A 99 3.46 5.40 14.47
C LEU A 99 4.49 6.40 15.01
N GLU A 100 5.45 6.83 14.19
CA GLU A 100 6.43 7.84 14.59
C GLU A 100 5.69 9.12 14.98
N GLU A 101 5.97 9.62 16.18
CA GLU A 101 5.38 10.85 16.69
C GLU A 101 5.89 12.03 15.85
N VAL A 102 4.95 12.88 15.41
CA VAL A 102 5.32 14.12 14.75
C VAL A 102 5.79 15.07 15.83
N ARG A 103 7.11 15.23 16.00
CA ARG A 103 7.65 16.27 16.86
C ARG A 103 7.16 17.62 16.34
N GLY A 104 6.19 18.20 17.04
CA GLY A 104 5.62 19.50 16.72
C GLY A 104 6.71 20.55 16.68
N GLY A 105 7.12 20.95 15.48
CA GLY A 105 8.06 22.03 15.27
C GLY A 105 9.48 21.61 14.94
N GLU A 106 9.70 20.98 13.79
CA GLU A 106 10.80 21.45 12.94
C GLU A 106 10.40 22.83 12.41
N LYS A 107 10.46 23.85 13.28
CA LYS A 107 10.72 25.22 12.83
C LYS A 107 12.04 25.09 12.08
N GLY A 108 11.99 25.09 10.75
CA GLY A 108 13.17 25.14 9.92
C GLY A 108 14.07 26.21 10.51
N ARG A 109 15.23 25.80 11.03
CA ARG A 109 16.34 26.70 11.28
C ARG A 109 16.75 27.21 9.90
N ARG A 110 16.06 28.25 9.44
CA ARG A 110 16.68 29.21 8.54
C ARG A 110 17.77 29.84 9.39
N ASP A 111 18.98 29.34 9.22
CA ASP A 111 20.18 30.01 9.67
C ASP A 111 20.23 31.36 8.92
N GLY A 112 19.78 32.41 9.58
CA GLY A 112 19.77 33.76 9.02
C GLY A 112 18.51 34.54 9.38
N ASP A 113 18.34 34.87 10.66
CA ASP A 113 18.18 36.28 11.04
C ASP A 113 18.17 36.38 12.56
N LYS A 114 19.21 37.03 13.06
CA LYS A 114 19.21 37.57 14.41
C LYS A 114 18.20 38.71 14.45
N GLU A 115 17.60 38.88 15.63
CA GLU A 115 17.15 40.17 16.13
C GLU A 115 15.74 40.63 15.70
N ARG A 116 14.73 40.24 16.49
CA ARG A 116 13.97 41.18 17.36
C ARG A 116 12.90 40.42 18.14
N ASP A 117 13.30 39.96 19.32
CA ASP A 117 12.40 39.75 20.45
C ASP A 117 12.01 41.12 21.03
N VAL A 118 11.12 41.85 20.35
CA VAL A 118 10.40 42.98 20.96
C VAL A 118 9.08 43.16 20.21
N ILE A 119 8.01 42.55 20.72
CA ILE A 119 6.69 43.16 20.97
C ILE A 119 5.76 42.05 21.45
N SER A 120 5.55 42.07 22.75
CA SER A 120 4.43 41.44 23.43
C SER A 120 3.11 42.10 23.04
N ARG A 121 2.01 41.34 23.19
CA ARG A 121 0.65 41.82 23.58
C ARG A 121 -0.07 42.72 22.57
N LEU A 122 -1.08 42.15 21.93
CA LEU A 122 -2.30 42.71 21.30
C LEU A 122 -2.64 41.70 20.18
N ASP A 123 -3.27 40.56 20.44
CA ASP A 123 -4.69 40.44 20.76
C ASP A 123 -4.95 39.25 21.68
N GLY A 124 -5.85 39.45 22.64
CA GLY A 124 -6.17 38.55 23.74
C GLY A 124 -6.83 37.24 23.32
N VAL A 125 -6.06 36.33 22.74
CA VAL A 125 -6.31 34.89 22.79
C VAL A 125 -5.15 34.26 23.55
N GLN A 126 -5.32 34.29 24.87
CA GLN A 126 -4.44 33.68 25.84
C GLN A 126 -4.25 32.21 25.48
N LEU A 127 -2.99 31.82 25.28
CA LEU A 127 -2.53 30.44 25.28
C LEU A 127 -3.28 29.69 26.38
N CYS A 128 -4.02 28.65 26.01
CA CYS A 128 -4.60 27.72 26.97
C CYS A 128 -3.45 27.13 27.79
N GLU A 129 -3.17 27.76 28.93
CA GLU A 129 -2.44 27.14 30.01
C GLU A 129 -3.13 25.81 30.28
N ARG A 130 -2.37 24.73 30.03
CA ARG A 130 -2.59 23.35 30.46
C ARG A 130 -3.73 23.20 31.48
N GLY A 131 -4.96 23.16 30.98
CA GLY A 131 -6.03 22.50 31.71
C GLY A 131 -5.64 21.03 31.84
N PRO A 132 -5.94 20.35 32.97
CA PRO A 132 -5.72 18.92 33.08
C PRO A 132 -6.52 18.24 31.96
N ASN A 133 -5.81 17.78 30.93
CA ASN A 133 -6.42 16.96 29.90
C ASN A 133 -6.62 15.59 30.56
N TYR A 134 -7.86 15.22 30.85
CA TYR A 134 -8.20 13.93 31.48
C TYR A 134 -8.09 12.75 30.48
N VAL A 135 -7.11 12.83 29.59
CA VAL A 135 -6.76 11.77 28.65
C VAL A 135 -5.60 11.02 29.28
N THR A 136 -5.58 9.71 29.10
CA THR A 136 -4.61 8.75 29.66
C THR A 136 -3.16 9.27 29.66
N ALA A 137 -2.32 8.75 30.56
CA ALA A 137 -0.91 9.15 30.75
C ALA A 137 -0.03 9.17 29.48
N ASP A 138 -0.57 8.69 28.35
CA ASP A 138 0.08 8.64 27.04
C ASP A 138 0.13 9.98 26.28
N ASP A 139 -0.50 11.06 26.77
CA ASP A 139 -0.65 12.35 26.06
C ASP A 139 -1.33 12.18 24.66
N VAL A 140 -2.00 13.23 24.17
CA VAL A 140 -2.49 13.22 22.78
C VAL A 140 -1.33 13.64 21.88
N VAL A 141 -0.41 12.71 21.62
CA VAL A 141 0.71 12.97 20.71
C VAL A 141 0.24 12.72 19.27
N PRO A 142 0.24 13.74 18.39
CA PRO A 142 -0.20 13.57 17.01
C PRO A 142 0.72 12.58 16.29
N ARG A 143 0.15 11.50 15.78
CA ARG A 143 0.85 10.48 15.00
C ARG A 143 0.68 10.73 13.51
N ARG A 144 1.67 10.32 12.71
CA ARG A 144 1.67 10.54 11.25
C ARG A 144 0.47 9.92 10.54
N HIS A 145 -0.05 8.77 11.02
CA HIS A 145 -1.21 8.13 10.38
C HIS A 145 -2.51 8.92 10.49
N GLU A 146 -2.66 9.83 11.45
CA GLU A 146 -3.88 10.62 11.64
C GLU A 146 -4.16 11.55 10.45
N TYR A 147 -3.12 11.88 9.67
CA TYR A 147 -3.23 12.71 8.48
C TYR A 147 -3.55 11.93 7.20
N LEU A 148 -3.56 10.59 7.25
CA LEU A 148 -3.84 9.74 6.09
C LEU A 148 -5.34 9.55 5.82
N GLY A 149 -6.18 9.84 6.80
CA GLY A 149 -7.62 9.62 6.74
C GLY A 149 -8.17 9.03 8.04
N PRO A 150 -9.50 8.86 8.12
CA PRO A 150 -10.20 8.31 9.28
C PRO A 150 -9.93 6.82 9.57
N ASP A 151 -9.76 5.95 8.57
CA ASP A 151 -9.37 4.54 8.77
C ASP A 151 -8.42 4.07 7.66
N PRO A 152 -7.15 4.53 7.65
CA PRO A 152 -6.18 4.18 6.63
C PRO A 152 -5.69 2.73 6.83
N ARG A 153 -5.79 1.93 5.77
CA ARG A 153 -5.33 0.54 5.72
C ARG A 153 -4.36 0.33 4.57
N VAL A 154 -3.33 -0.46 4.79
CA VAL A 154 -2.37 -0.84 3.76
C VAL A 154 -2.90 -2.09 3.07
N VAL A 155 -3.11 -2.00 1.75
CA VAL A 155 -3.55 -3.12 0.90
C VAL A 155 -2.35 -3.91 0.39
N GLY A 156 -1.26 -3.22 0.09
CA GLY A 156 -0.06 -3.82 -0.48
C GLY A 156 0.88 -2.78 -1.05
N TYR A 157 1.76 -3.25 -1.95
CA TYR A 157 2.83 -2.46 -2.52
C TYR A 157 2.80 -2.54 -4.04
N PHE A 158 3.09 -1.42 -4.70
CA PHE A 158 3.34 -1.37 -6.14
C PHE A 158 4.81 -1.14 -6.37
N PHE A 159 5.41 -1.97 -7.22
CA PHE A 159 6.80 -1.84 -7.65
C PHE A 159 6.79 -1.22 -9.03
N ASP A 160 7.34 -0.02 -9.15
CA ASP A 160 7.46 0.61 -10.46
C ASP A 160 8.62 0.01 -11.28
N GLY A 161 8.70 0.38 -12.56
CA GLY A 161 9.80 -0.06 -13.44
C GLY A 161 11.17 0.56 -13.08
N ALA A 162 11.21 1.58 -12.21
CA ALA A 162 12.43 2.22 -11.74
C ALA A 162 12.98 1.58 -10.45
N GLY A 163 12.29 0.58 -9.90
CA GLY A 163 12.65 -0.06 -8.65
C GLY A 163 12.32 0.79 -7.42
N GLU A 164 11.30 1.66 -7.49
CA GLU A 164 10.68 2.36 -6.38
C GLU A 164 9.40 1.64 -5.93
N VAL A 165 9.11 1.72 -4.63
CA VAL A 165 7.95 1.09 -4.00
C VAL A 165 6.96 2.15 -3.57
N HIS A 166 5.71 1.97 -3.99
CA HIS A 166 4.59 2.83 -3.62
C HIS A 166 3.61 2.05 -2.73
N VAL A 167 3.17 2.68 -1.64
CA VAL A 167 2.21 2.05 -0.72
C VAL A 167 0.79 2.25 -1.24
N ARG A 168 0.06 1.15 -1.39
CA ARG A 168 -1.36 1.17 -1.77
C ARG A 168 -2.23 1.22 -0.52
N PHE A 169 -3.04 2.26 -0.43
CA PHE A 169 -3.95 2.47 0.68
C PHE A 169 -5.39 2.21 0.31
N TRP A 170 -6.15 1.71 1.29
CA TRP A 170 -7.60 1.66 1.32
C TRP A 170 -8.08 2.37 2.58
N ASP A 171 -8.95 3.36 2.43
CA ASP A 171 -9.63 3.96 3.58
C ASP A 171 -11.03 3.34 3.72
N ALA A 172 -11.27 2.62 4.82
CA ALA A 172 -12.53 1.89 5.00
C ALA A 172 -13.73 2.80 5.22
N PHE A 173 -13.51 4.01 5.75
CA PHE A 173 -14.57 4.98 6.03
C PHE A 173 -14.91 5.78 4.78
N LEU A 174 -13.89 6.30 4.07
CA LEU A 174 -14.07 7.03 2.81
C LEU A 174 -14.40 6.09 1.63
N ARG A 175 -14.13 4.79 1.79
CA ARG A 175 -14.27 3.76 0.74
C ARG A 175 -13.47 4.08 -0.52
N ASP A 176 -12.29 4.69 -0.35
CA ASP A 176 -11.42 5.11 -1.45
C ASP A 176 -10.10 4.34 -1.47
N GLN A 177 -9.59 4.09 -2.68
CA GLN A 177 -8.29 3.45 -2.93
C GLN A 177 -7.35 4.47 -3.52
N TRP A 178 -6.17 4.63 -2.93
CA TRP A 178 -5.22 5.63 -3.40
C TRP A 178 -3.79 5.18 -3.22
N MET A 179 -2.93 5.77 -4.03
CA MET A 179 -1.48 5.53 -4.06
C MET A 179 -0.83 6.88 -4.40
N ASP A 180 0.05 7.35 -3.53
CA ASP A 180 0.67 8.68 -3.62
C ASP A 180 -0.35 9.82 -3.78
N THR A 181 -0.35 10.52 -4.93
CA THR A 181 -1.25 11.64 -5.23
C THR A 181 -2.50 11.23 -6.00
N GLN A 182 -2.55 9.98 -6.49
CA GLN A 182 -3.57 9.51 -7.41
C GLN A 182 -4.52 8.49 -6.77
N THR A 183 -5.73 8.43 -7.30
CA THR A 183 -6.65 7.34 -7.02
C THR A 183 -6.19 6.14 -7.82
N TRP A 184 -5.99 5.02 -7.13
CA TRP A 184 -5.56 3.79 -7.76
C TRP A 184 -6.80 3.08 -8.33
N GLN A 185 -6.77 2.83 -9.64
CA GLN A 185 -7.76 2.01 -10.32
C GLN A 185 -7.07 0.72 -10.79
N PHE A 186 -7.86 -0.32 -10.93
CA PHE A 186 -7.40 -1.60 -11.47
C PHE A 186 -8.47 -2.14 -12.39
N ASP A 187 -8.02 -2.85 -13.42
CA ASP A 187 -8.89 -3.55 -14.33
C ASP A 187 -8.62 -5.06 -14.24
N VAL A 188 -9.59 -5.84 -14.70
CA VAL A 188 -9.51 -7.29 -14.72
C VAL A 188 -9.66 -7.72 -16.16
N ARG A 189 -8.69 -8.51 -16.64
CA ARG A 189 -8.68 -9.07 -17.98
C ARG A 189 -8.74 -10.58 -17.90
N MET A 190 -9.50 -11.19 -18.80
CA MET A 190 -9.51 -12.63 -18.92
C MET A 190 -8.19 -13.10 -19.53
N ASP A 191 -7.49 -14.02 -18.86
CA ASP A 191 -6.26 -14.63 -19.34
C ASP A 191 -6.53 -15.68 -20.44
N GLU A 192 -5.46 -16.25 -21.01
CA GLU A 192 -5.54 -17.32 -22.02
C GLU A 192 -6.26 -18.58 -21.47
N HIS A 193 -6.24 -18.76 -20.16
CA HIS A 193 -6.90 -19.83 -19.43
C HIS A 193 -8.34 -19.51 -19.04
N GLY A 194 -8.92 -18.41 -19.54
CA GLY A 194 -10.30 -18.04 -19.26
C GLY A 194 -10.56 -17.67 -17.80
N LYS A 195 -9.52 -17.39 -17.03
CA LYS A 195 -9.59 -16.91 -15.65
C LYS A 195 -9.41 -15.39 -15.66
N TRP A 196 -10.22 -14.71 -14.86
CA TRP A 196 -10.09 -13.29 -14.64
C TRP A 196 -8.81 -13.02 -13.83
N ALA A 197 -7.83 -12.37 -14.46
CA ALA A 197 -6.57 -11.99 -13.87
C ALA A 197 -6.51 -10.46 -13.72
N GLU A 198 -5.89 -10.01 -12.63
CA GLU A 198 -5.61 -8.59 -12.43
C GLU A 198 -4.63 -8.10 -13.50
N ARG A 199 -4.95 -6.95 -14.09
CA ARG A 199 -3.98 -6.18 -14.84
C ARG A 199 -3.57 -4.98 -13.99
N GLU A 200 -2.32 -4.99 -13.57
CA GLU A 200 -1.69 -3.77 -13.08
C GLU A 200 -1.33 -2.92 -14.30
N ASP A 201 -1.75 -1.66 -14.29
CA ASP A 201 -1.45 -0.67 -15.33
C ASP A 201 0.01 -0.20 -15.26
#